data_AF-A0A453EL43-F1
#
_entry.id   AF-A0A453EL43-F1
#
_cell.length_a   1.000
_cell.length_b   1.000
_cell.length_c   1.000
_cell.angle_alpha   90.00
_cell.angle_beta   90.00
_cell.angle_gamma   90.00
#
_symmetry.space_group_name_H-M   'P 1'
#
loop_
_entity.id
_entity.type
_entity.pdbx_description
1 polymer ?
#
loop_
_entity_poly.entity_id
_entity_poly.type
_entity_poly.pdbx_seq_one_letter_code
_entity_poly.pdbx_strand_id
1 'polypeptide(L)'
;MRVKDTFFHRVKFSVGDGSTIRFWEDTWLGDRPLALQYPSLYHIAQRKEEYVATVMQTVPLNIQFRRSLVGERWTSWLHLVRRLMEVHLSDGEDSFRWKL
;
A
#
# COMPACT_ATOMS: atom_id res chain seq x y z
N MET A 1 -19.49 -7.42 -2.53
CA MET A 1 -19.35 -6.64 -3.78
C MET A 1 -18.17 -7.22 -4.58
N ARG A 2 -18.45 -8.14 -5.52
CA ARG A 2 -17.46 -9.04 -6.18
C ARG A 2 -16.63 -8.41 -7.31
N VAL A 3 -16.90 -7.15 -7.67
CA VAL A 3 -16.29 -6.50 -8.84
C VAL A 3 -14.88 -5.97 -8.55
N LYS A 4 -14.61 -5.55 -7.31
CA LYS A 4 -13.28 -5.06 -6.89
C LYS A 4 -12.24 -6.19 -6.94
N ASP A 5 -12.55 -7.37 -6.41
CA ASP A 5 -11.62 -8.51 -6.37
C ASP A 5 -11.14 -8.97 -7.75
N THR A 6 -12.00 -8.93 -8.77
CA THR A 6 -11.65 -9.32 -10.14
C THR A 6 -10.80 -8.29 -10.87
N PHE A 7 -10.92 -7.01 -10.55
CA PHE A 7 -10.16 -5.93 -11.21
C PHE A 7 -8.73 -5.84 -10.68
N PHE A 8 -8.55 -5.95 -9.36
CA PHE A 8 -7.22 -5.86 -8.72
C PHE A 8 -6.29 -7.05 -8.98
N HIS A 9 -6.83 -8.18 -9.47
CA HIS A 9 -6.01 -9.34 -9.85
C HIS A 9 -5.35 -9.21 -11.24
N ARG A 10 -5.86 -8.34 -12.10
CA ARG A 10 -5.40 -8.20 -13.49
C ARG A 10 -4.63 -6.92 -13.77
N VAL A 11 -4.44 -6.06 -12.78
CA VAL A 11 -3.72 -4.78 -12.93
C VAL A 11 -2.63 -4.70 -11.88
N LYS A 12 -1.40 -4.40 -12.29
CA LYS A 12 -0.29 -4.05 -11.42
C LYS A 12 0.09 -2.60 -11.69
N PHE A 13 0.11 -1.79 -10.65
CA PHE A 13 0.57 -0.42 -10.73
C PHE A 13 2.09 -0.37 -10.56
N SER A 14 2.73 0.46 -11.37
CA SER A 14 4.13 0.84 -11.25
C SER A 14 4.15 2.24 -10.65
N VAL A 15 4.70 2.35 -9.45
CA VAL A 15 4.77 3.63 -8.75
C VAL A 15 5.80 4.52 -9.42
N GLY A 16 5.35 5.71 -9.83
CA GLY A 16 6.19 6.83 -10.23
C GLY A 16 6.33 7.78 -9.05
N ASP A 17 5.57 8.87 -9.09
CA ASP A 17 5.42 9.87 -8.04
C ASP A 17 4.48 9.40 -6.91
N GLY A 18 3.66 8.38 -7.17
CA GLY A 18 2.71 7.81 -6.24
C GLY A 18 1.48 8.67 -5.98
N SER A 19 1.22 9.70 -6.80
CA SER A 19 0.14 10.68 -6.56
C SER A 19 -1.25 10.15 -6.90
N THR A 20 -1.34 9.08 -7.70
CA THR A 20 -2.61 8.49 -8.17
C THR A 20 -2.88 7.11 -7.60
N ILE A 21 -1.85 6.43 -7.10
CA ILE A 21 -1.94 5.06 -6.56
C ILE A 21 -2.33 5.11 -5.08
N ARG A 22 -3.38 4.38 -4.71
CA ARG A 22 -3.80 4.21 -3.32
C ARG A 22 -2.90 3.24 -2.58
N PHE A 23 -2.39 3.67 -1.44
CA PHE A 23 -1.44 2.90 -0.64
C PHE A 23 -1.97 1.51 -0.24
N TRP A 24 -3.21 1.42 0.26
CA TRP A 24 -3.74 0.14 0.74
C TRP A 24 -4.44 -0.69 -0.34
N GLU A 25 -5.15 -0.03 -1.26
CA GLU A 25 -6.15 -0.68 -2.10
C GLU A 25 -5.62 -1.09 -3.49
N ASP A 26 -4.55 -0.46 -3.97
CA ASP A 26 -4.00 -0.78 -5.29
C ASP A 26 -2.86 -1.81 -5.22
N THR A 27 -2.73 -2.61 -6.27
CA THR A 27 -1.66 -3.61 -6.41
C THR A 27 -0.38 -2.95 -6.91
N TRP A 28 0.32 -2.24 -6.03
CA TRP A 28 1.57 -1.55 -6.36
C TRP A 28 2.81 -2.14 -5.66
N LEU A 29 2.63 -2.72 -4.46
CA LEU A 29 3.72 -3.37 -3.71
C LEU A 29 3.52 -4.89 -3.61
N GLY A 30 4.10 -5.63 -4.55
CA GLY A 30 3.97 -7.09 -4.67
C GLY A 30 2.91 -7.51 -5.69
N ASP A 31 2.12 -8.54 -5.35
CA ASP A 31 1.18 -9.18 -6.30
C ASP A 31 -0.29 -8.97 -6.00
N ARG A 32 -0.63 -8.45 -4.83
CA ARG A 32 -1.99 -8.11 -4.40
C ARG A 32 -1.99 -6.75 -3.69
N PRO A 33 -3.14 -6.11 -3.44
CA PRO A 33 -3.20 -4.92 -2.61
C PRO A 33 -2.65 -5.15 -1.20
N LEU A 34 -2.06 -4.11 -0.59
CA LEU A 34 -1.57 -4.19 0.79
C LEU A 34 -2.68 -4.51 1.79
N ALA A 35 -3.92 -4.10 1.52
CA ALA A 35 -5.09 -4.45 2.32
C ALA A 35 -5.34 -5.97 2.41
N LEU A 36 -5.00 -6.72 1.35
CA LEU A 36 -5.12 -8.17 1.33
C LEU A 36 -3.89 -8.88 1.88
N GLN A 37 -2.70 -8.28 1.74
CA GLN A 37 -1.46 -8.82 2.28
C GLN A 37 -1.36 -8.63 3.80
N TYR A 38 -1.87 -7.52 4.33
CA TYR A 38 -1.81 -7.14 5.74
C TYR A 38 -3.20 -6.77 6.30
N PRO A 39 -4.16 -7.71 6.31
CA PRO A 39 -5.55 -7.41 6.70
C PRO A 39 -5.66 -6.89 8.14
N SER A 40 -4.79 -7.35 9.04
CA SER A 40 -4.74 -6.90 10.43
C SER A 40 -4.33 -5.43 10.58
N LEU A 41 -3.39 -4.95 9.76
CA LEU A 41 -2.96 -3.55 9.73
C LEU A 41 -4.01 -2.67 9.05
N TYR A 42 -4.53 -3.13 7.91
CA TYR A 42 -5.57 -2.40 7.19
C TYR A 42 -6.82 -2.19 8.04
N HIS A 43 -7.23 -3.19 8.84
CA HIS A 43 -8.41 -3.07 9.70
C HIS A 43 -8.28 -1.92 10.73
N ILE A 44 -7.07 -1.67 11.23
CA ILE A 44 -6.79 -0.63 12.23
C ILE A 44 -6.27 0.68 11.62
N ALA A 45 -5.99 0.72 10.31
CA ALA A 45 -5.58 1.92 9.61
C ALA A 45 -6.70 2.98 9.64
N GLN A 46 -6.35 4.20 10.03
CA GLN A 46 -7.30 5.30 10.17
C GLN A 46 -7.67 5.92 8.82
N ARG A 47 -6.66 6.09 7.95
CA ARG A 47 -6.80 6.68 6.61
C ARG A 47 -6.46 5.60 5.58
N LYS A 48 -7.49 5.05 4.94
CA LYS A 48 -7.38 3.91 3.99
C LYS A 48 -7.25 4.35 2.54
N GLU A 49 -7.71 5.57 2.25
CA GLU A 49 -7.79 6.14 0.91
C GLU A 49 -6.57 7.03 0.58
N GLU A 50 -5.53 7.00 1.41
CA GLU A 50 -4.30 7.77 1.16
C GLU A 50 -3.52 7.23 -0.03
N TYR A 51 -2.87 8.15 -0.73
CA TYR A 51 -1.99 7.84 -1.85
C TYR A 51 -0.59 7.45 -1.39
N VAL A 52 0.14 6.73 -2.24
CA VAL A 52 1.51 6.31 -1.97
C VAL A 52 2.40 7.52 -1.72
N ALA A 53 2.27 8.58 -2.52
CA ALA A 53 2.98 9.84 -2.35
C ALA A 53 2.83 10.37 -0.93
N THR A 54 1.59 10.55 -0.46
CA THR A 54 1.29 11.14 0.85
C THR A 54 1.83 10.30 2.01
N VAL A 55 1.78 8.97 1.88
CA VAL A 55 2.28 8.05 2.91
C VAL A 55 3.80 8.02 2.97
N MET A 56 4.47 8.07 1.81
CA MET A 56 5.92 7.94 1.68
C MET A 56 6.68 9.27 1.67
N GLN A 57 5.99 10.41 1.61
CA GLN A 57 6.60 11.74 1.60
C GLN A 57 7.38 12.09 2.88
N THR A 58 7.07 11.46 4.00
CA THR A 58 7.69 11.76 5.30
C THR A 58 8.36 10.53 5.91
N VAL A 59 9.44 10.78 6.66
CA VAL A 59 10.03 9.81 7.61
C VAL A 59 9.81 10.35 9.02
N PRO A 60 9.02 9.67 9.88
CA PRO A 60 8.36 8.38 9.66
C PRO A 60 7.17 8.45 8.67
N LEU A 61 6.82 7.30 8.09
CA LEU A 61 5.68 7.13 7.18
C LEU A 61 4.41 7.74 7.78
N ASN A 62 3.64 8.46 6.96
CA ASN A 62 2.40 9.12 7.39
C ASN A 62 1.23 8.13 7.50
N ILE A 63 1.36 7.12 8.36
CA ILE A 63 0.33 6.11 8.61
C ILE A 63 -0.12 6.19 10.06
N GLN A 64 -1.43 6.40 10.24
CA GLN A 64 -2.05 6.46 11.55
C GLN A 64 -2.89 5.21 11.81
N PHE A 65 -2.68 4.58 12.96
CA PHE A 65 -3.43 3.40 13.41
C PHE A 65 -4.31 3.75 14.60
N ARG A 66 -5.55 3.27 14.61
CA ARG A 66 -6.52 3.45 15.72
C ARG A 66 -6.25 2.57 16.93
N ARG A 67 -5.29 1.63 16.81
CA ARG A 67 -4.93 0.64 17.82
C ARG A 67 -3.41 0.50 17.86
N SER A 68 -2.89 0.16 19.04
CA SER A 68 -1.47 -0.10 19.21
C SER A 68 -1.00 -1.28 18.37
N LEU A 69 0.20 -1.16 17.82
CA LEU A 69 0.90 -2.23 17.11
C LEU A 69 1.60 -3.11 18.14
N VAL A 70 0.98 -4.21 18.52
CA VAL A 70 1.52 -5.17 19.50
C VAL A 70 1.41 -6.60 18.96
N GLY A 71 2.34 -7.47 19.38
CA GLY A 71 2.41 -8.86 18.92
C GLY A 71 2.53 -8.98 17.40
N GLU A 72 1.74 -9.86 16.80
CA GLU A 72 1.72 -10.12 15.35
C GLU A 72 1.54 -8.87 14.48
N ARG A 73 0.85 -7.83 14.99
CA ARG A 73 0.68 -6.57 14.25
C ARG A 73 2.00 -5.80 14.14
N TRP A 74 2.83 -5.85 15.18
CA TRP A 74 4.15 -5.22 15.16
C TRP A 74 5.07 -5.93 14.17
N THR A 75 5.09 -7.28 14.18
CA THR A 75 5.85 -8.08 13.21
C THR A 75 5.41 -7.79 11.78
N SER A 76 4.10 -7.75 11.54
CA SER A 76 3.51 -7.38 10.24
C SER A 76 3.91 -5.97 9.80
N TRP A 77 3.91 -5.03 10.73
CA TRP A 77 4.32 -3.64 10.48
C TRP A 77 5.80 -3.53 10.11
N LEU A 78 6.69 -4.18 10.86
CA LEU A 78 8.12 -4.20 10.54
C LEU A 78 8.39 -4.84 9.18
N HIS A 79 7.68 -5.92 8.86
CA HIS A 79 7.78 -6.56 7.55
C HIS A 79 7.32 -5.62 6.43
N LEU A 80 6.23 -4.87 6.63
CA LEU A 80 5.77 -3.86 5.68
C LEU A 80 6.78 -2.71 5.53
N VAL A 81 7.26 -2.13 6.63
CA VAL A 81 8.26 -1.04 6.61
C VAL A 81 9.51 -1.46 5.86
N ARG A 82 10.03 -2.66 6.10
CA ARG A 82 11.20 -3.17 5.36
C ARG A 82 10.99 -3.16 3.84
N ARG A 83 9.82 -3.61 3.38
CA ARG A 83 9.49 -3.62 1.94
C ARG A 83 9.31 -2.20 1.39
N LEU A 84 8.79 -1.28 2.19
CA LEU A 84 8.66 0.12 1.80
C LEU A 84 10.00 0.83 1.71
N MET A 85 11.01 0.45 2.51
CA MET A 85 12.36 1.01 2.42
C MET A 85 13.06 0.67 1.09
N GLU A 86 12.63 -0.39 0.40
CA GLU A 86 13.15 -0.76 -0.92
C GLU A 86 12.48 0.05 -2.05
N VAL A 87 11.38 0.74 -1.76
CA VAL A 87 10.64 1.55 -2.73
C VAL A 87 11.24 2.95 -2.78
N HIS A 88 11.62 3.35 -3.99
CA HIS A 88 12.08 4.71 -4.29
C HIS A 88 11.08 5.35 -5.24
N LEU A 89 10.44 6.43 -4.79
CA LEU A 89 9.59 7.23 -5.68
C LEU A 89 10.45 7.94 -6.71
N SER A 90 9.91 8.11 -7.90
CA SER A 90 10.53 8.87 -8.99
C SER A 90 9.68 10.09 -9.31
N ASP A 91 10.25 11.08 -9.98
CA ASP A 91 9.49 12.27 -10.42
C ASP A 91 8.59 11.99 -11.64
N GLY A 92 8.52 10.74 -12.12
CA GLY A 92 7.69 10.33 -13.26
C GLY A 92 6.25 10.01 -12.85
N GLU A 93 5.32 10.09 -13.80
CA GLU A 93 3.92 9.75 -13.55
C GLU A 93 3.73 8.27 -13.19
N ASP A 94 2.76 7.99 -12.32
CA ASP A 94 2.27 6.65 -12.05
C ASP A 94 1.78 5.97 -13.33
N SER A 95 2.11 4.68 -13.49
CA SER A 95 1.63 3.88 -14.62
C SER A 95 1.02 2.57 -14.15
N PHE A 96 0.21 1.94 -15.00
CA PHE A 96 -0.34 0.62 -14.71
C PHE A 96 -0.11 -0.33 -15.89
N ARG A 97 0.08 -1.60 -15.57
CA ARG A 97 0.22 -2.68 -16.54
C ARG A 97 -0.80 -3.76 -16.27
N TRP A 98 -1.44 -4.25 -17.33
CA TRP A 98 -2.30 -5.42 -17.26
C TRP A 98 -1.43 -6.67 -17.07
N LYS A 99 -1.76 -7.48 -16.05
CA LYS A 99 -1.25 -8.85 -15.93
C LYS A 99 -2.03 -9.70 -16.94
N LEU A 100 -1.34 -10.12 -18.02
CA LEU A 100 -1.85 -11.09 -19.00
C LEU A 100 -1.94 -12.49 -18.38
#